data_AF-A0A432G0Q9-F1
#
_entry.id   AF-A0A432G0Q9-F1
#
_cell.length_a   1.000
_cell.length_b   1.000
_cell.length_c   1.000
_cell.angle_alpha   90.00
_cell.angle_beta   90.00
_cell.angle_gamma   90.00
#
_symmetry.space_group_name_H-M   'P 1'
#
loop_
_entity.id
_entity.type
_entity.pdbx_description
1 polymer ?
#
loop_
_entity_poly.entity_id
_entity_poly.type
_entity_poly.pdbx_seq_one_letter_code
_entity_poly.pdbx_strand_id
1 'polypeptide(L)'
;MYKLQLDREFSQDLFSESSKEIRDWVVNAIANIVVADDIIEKHEFVALQEAMGLLDSKEEILDLMKKVKERNLFEVKKIKMDPDLSLKIFFYLAGIAVIDGSLKKSEAELLKKCGNCLDLEVDFIRAVISWSVKQMEINRKLTQDLKTSNKDRNRIIESILMN
;
A
#
# COMPACT_ATOMS: atom_id res chain seq x y z
N MET A 1 -0.66 -12.71 -6.72
CA MET A 1 -0.48 -11.63 -5.76
C MET A 1 0.91 -11.08 -6.00
N TYR A 2 1.03 -9.81 -6.38
CA TYR A 2 2.34 -9.19 -6.51
C TYR A 2 2.83 -8.88 -5.11
N LYS A 3 4.11 -9.13 -4.83
CA LYS A 3 4.77 -8.42 -3.75
C LYS A 3 4.94 -7.01 -4.31
N LEU A 4 4.30 -5.99 -3.73
CA LEU A 4 4.92 -4.67 -3.84
C LEU A 4 6.31 -4.86 -3.27
N GLN A 5 7.31 -4.79 -4.14
CA GLN A 5 8.62 -4.32 -3.72
C GLN A 5 8.47 -2.82 -3.54
N LEU A 6 7.65 -2.39 -2.57
CA LEU A 6 8.13 -1.34 -1.70
C LEU A 6 9.36 -1.99 -1.11
N ASP A 7 10.50 -1.57 -1.64
CA ASP A 7 11.78 -2.10 -1.24
C ASP A 7 11.74 -2.20 0.29
N ARG A 8 11.83 -3.42 0.84
CA ARG A 8 11.63 -3.59 2.29
C ARG A 8 12.68 -2.79 3.06
N GLU A 9 13.82 -2.55 2.42
CA GLU A 9 14.85 -1.61 2.85
C GLU A 9 14.29 -0.18 2.87
N PHE A 10 13.62 0.28 1.81
CA PHE A 10 12.95 1.59 1.77
C PHE A 10 11.92 1.79 2.88
N SER A 11 11.07 0.80 3.21
CA SER A 11 10.08 0.96 4.28
C SER A 11 10.70 0.89 5.69
N GLN A 12 11.69 0.01 5.91
CA GLN A 12 12.40 -0.06 7.19
C GLN A 12 13.22 1.21 7.47
N ASP A 13 13.94 1.70 6.46
CA ASP A 13 14.73 2.93 6.57
C ASP A 13 13.83 4.14 6.78
N LEU A 14 12.68 4.21 6.09
CA LEU A 14 11.74 5.32 6.19
C LEU A 14 11.18 5.53 7.61
N PHE A 15 10.92 4.44 8.34
CA PHE A 15 10.25 4.51 9.64
C PHE A 15 11.17 4.28 10.84
N SER A 16 12.40 3.81 10.64
CA SER A 16 13.35 3.54 11.73
C SER A 16 13.65 4.76 12.62
N GLU A 17 13.73 5.95 12.03
CA GLU A 17 13.96 7.22 12.74
C GLU A 17 12.67 8.06 12.93
N SER A 18 11.52 7.56 12.47
CA SER A 18 10.26 8.30 12.54
C SER A 18 9.67 8.30 13.95
N SER A 19 9.00 9.40 14.34
CA SER A 19 8.32 9.47 15.64
C SER A 19 7.11 8.52 15.68
N LYS A 20 6.70 8.12 16.89
CA LYS A 20 5.48 7.31 17.07
C LYS A 20 4.25 7.98 16.47
N GLU A 21 4.14 9.30 16.62
CA GLU A 21 3.05 10.09 16.04
C GLU A 21 2.94 9.92 14.52
N ILE A 22 4.08 9.93 13.82
CA ILE A 22 4.12 9.75 12.36
C ILE A 22 3.74 8.31 12.00
N ARG A 23 4.27 7.31 12.72
CA ARG A 23 3.91 5.89 12.48
C ARG A 23 2.42 5.65 12.69
N ASP A 24 1.86 6.11 13.81
CA ASP A 24 0.43 6.01 14.12
C ASP A 24 -0.42 6.71 13.04
N TRP A 25 0.03 7.86 12.53
CA TRP A 25 -0.63 8.55 11.44
C TRP A 25 -0.63 7.74 10.15
N VAL A 26 0.50 7.15 9.77
CA VAL A 26 0.62 6.30 8.57
C VAL A 26 -0.23 5.05 8.70
N VAL A 27 -0.24 4.40 9.87
CA VAL A 27 -1.11 3.25 10.16
C VAL A 27 -2.58 3.62 9.94
N ASN A 28 -3.01 4.76 10.49
CA ASN A 28 -4.37 5.25 10.32
C ASN A 28 -4.67 5.57 8.85
N ALA A 29 -3.73 6.17 8.11
CA ALA A 29 -3.90 6.46 6.70
C ALA A 29 -4.07 5.19 5.86
N ILE A 30 -3.24 4.16 6.09
CA ILE A 30 -3.36 2.86 5.40
C ILE A 30 -4.71 2.22 5.70
N ALA A 31 -5.11 2.14 6.97
CA ALA A 31 -6.37 1.53 7.37
C ALA A 31 -7.57 2.23 6.73
N ASN A 32 -7.54 3.56 6.63
CA ASN A 32 -8.58 4.33 5.97
C ASN A 32 -8.62 4.06 4.47
N ILE A 33 -7.48 4.08 3.78
CA ILE A 33 -7.39 3.79 2.35
C ILE A 33 -7.99 2.42 2.04
N VAL A 34 -7.59 1.41 2.79
CA VAL A 34 -7.97 0.00 2.54
C VAL A 34 -9.45 -0.29 2.79
N VAL A 35 -10.09 0.42 3.71
CA VAL A 35 -11.50 0.16 4.09
C VAL A 35 -12.45 1.16 3.41
N ALA A 36 -11.94 1.99 2.50
CA ALA A 36 -12.67 3.11 1.90
C ALA A 36 -13.92 2.70 1.10
N ASP A 37 -14.02 1.45 0.66
CA ASP A 37 -15.13 0.91 -0.12
C ASP A 37 -16.04 -0.05 0.67
N ASP A 38 -15.89 -0.10 2.00
CA ASP A 38 -16.71 -0.90 2.92
C ASP A 38 -16.62 -2.44 2.76
N ILE A 39 -15.65 -2.95 1.99
CA ILE A 39 -15.43 -4.38 1.76
C ILE A 39 -13.98 -4.71 2.07
N ILE A 40 -13.72 -5.62 3.02
CA ILE A 40 -12.36 -6.09 3.30
C ILE A 40 -12.09 -7.38 2.54
N GLU A 41 -11.28 -7.31 1.49
CA GLU A 41 -10.86 -8.45 0.70
C GLU A 41 -9.53 -9.06 1.17
N LYS A 42 -9.24 -10.30 0.75
CA LYS A 42 -8.00 -11.00 1.17
C LYS A 42 -6.72 -10.25 0.75
N HIS A 43 -6.77 -9.51 -0.35
CA HIS A 43 -5.62 -8.79 -0.88
C HIS A 43 -5.33 -7.49 -0.12
N GLU A 44 -6.35 -6.86 0.45
CA GLU A 44 -6.26 -5.70 1.33
C GLU A 44 -5.60 -6.03 2.67
N PHE A 45 -5.64 -7.31 3.08
CA PHE A 45 -4.93 -7.77 4.27
C PHE A 45 -3.42 -7.56 4.18
N VAL A 46 -2.84 -7.53 2.98
CA VAL A 46 -1.40 -7.28 2.80
C VAL A 46 -1.06 -5.84 3.22
N ALA A 47 -1.88 -4.86 2.85
CA ALA A 47 -1.71 -3.48 3.28
C ALA A 47 -1.87 -3.34 4.81
N LEU A 48 -2.84 -4.04 5.40
CA LEU A 48 -3.02 -4.07 6.85
C LEU A 48 -1.84 -4.72 7.57
N GLN A 49 -1.22 -5.75 7.00
CA GLN A 49 -0.01 -6.36 7.55
C GLN A 49 1.17 -5.37 7.56
N GLU A 50 1.33 -4.57 6.51
CA GLU A 50 2.34 -3.49 6.49
C GLU A 50 2.06 -2.44 7.57
N ALA A 51 0.79 -2.04 7.75
CA ALA A 51 0.41 -1.13 8.84
C ALA A 51 0.71 -1.71 10.22
N MET A 52 0.36 -2.98 10.47
CA MET A 52 0.65 -3.66 11.72
C MET A 52 2.16 -3.73 12.03
N GLY A 53 3.00 -3.80 11.00
CA GLY A 53 4.46 -3.79 11.15
C GLY A 53 5.05 -2.48 11.67
N LEU A 54 4.27 -1.39 11.66
CA LEU A 54 4.68 -0.07 12.16
C LEU A 54 4.30 0.16 13.63
N LEU A 55 3.54 -0.75 14.23
CA LEU A 55 3.04 -0.66 15.60
C LEU A 55 4.02 -1.32 16.58
N ASP A 56 4.10 -0.76 17.79
CA ASP A 56 5.10 -1.14 18.78
C ASP A 56 4.63 -2.33 19.64
N SER A 57 3.32 -2.61 19.64
CA SER A 57 2.74 -3.64 20.52
C SER A 57 1.61 -4.45 19.90
N LYS A 58 1.40 -5.66 20.46
CA LYS A 58 0.25 -6.51 20.13
C LYS A 58 -1.08 -5.86 20.47
N GLU A 59 -1.12 -5.01 21.50
CA GLU A 59 -2.35 -4.32 21.92
C GLU A 59 -2.80 -3.31 20.87
N GLU A 60 -1.86 -2.52 20.33
CA GLU A 60 -2.13 -1.59 19.23
C GLU A 60 -2.61 -2.32 17.97
N ILE A 61 -2.01 -3.46 17.65
CA ILE A 61 -2.43 -4.32 16.53
C ILE A 61 -3.88 -4.80 16.74
N LEU A 62 -4.22 -5.28 17.94
CA LEU A 62 -5.57 -5.75 18.24
C LEU A 62 -6.60 -4.62 18.15
N ASP A 63 -6.23 -3.43 18.64
CA ASP A 63 -7.07 -2.23 18.60
C ASP A 63 -7.29 -1.74 17.15
N LEU A 64 -6.25 -1.70 16.32
CA LEU A 64 -6.36 -1.44 14.88
C LEU A 64 -7.33 -2.42 14.22
N MET A 65 -7.14 -3.73 14.43
CA MET A 65 -7.99 -4.76 13.84
C MET A 65 -9.44 -4.68 14.33
N LYS A 66 -9.66 -4.28 15.59
CA LYS A 66 -11.00 -4.03 16.12
C LYS A 66 -11.66 -2.87 15.39
N LYS A 67 -10.97 -1.74 15.24
CA LYS A 67 -11.49 -0.54 14.54
C LYS A 67 -11.80 -0.81 13.07
N VAL A 68 -10.93 -1.53 12.38
CA VAL A 68 -11.13 -1.97 11.00
C VAL A 68 -12.40 -2.83 10.88
N LYS A 69 -12.63 -3.78 11.81
CA LYS A 69 -13.85 -4.60 11.84
C LYS A 69 -15.11 -3.80 12.15
N GLU A 70 -15.01 -2.86 13.09
CA GLU A 70 -16.12 -2.00 13.54
C GLU A 70 -16.41 -0.86 12.54
N ARG A 71 -15.57 -0.69 11.51
CA ARG A 71 -15.64 0.41 10.52
C ARG A 71 -15.62 1.80 11.16
N ASN A 72 -15.07 1.88 12.36
CA ASN A 72 -14.96 3.11 13.13
C ASN A 72 -13.53 3.65 12.95
N LEU A 73 -13.21 4.02 11.71
CA LEU A 73 -11.87 4.49 11.36
C LEU A 73 -11.68 5.95 11.75
N PHE A 74 -10.44 6.28 12.10
CA PHE A 74 -10.06 7.64 12.43
C PHE A 74 -10.07 8.54 11.21
N GLU A 75 -10.55 9.76 11.37
CA GLU A 75 -10.31 10.77 10.36
C GLU A 75 -8.80 11.06 10.21
N VAL A 76 -8.30 10.96 8.97
CA VAL A 76 -6.93 11.39 8.63
C VAL A 76 -6.86 12.92 8.77
N LYS A 77 -6.11 13.40 9.76
CA LYS A 77 -5.93 14.83 10.07
C LYS A 77 -4.62 15.36 9.50
N LYS A 78 -4.48 16.69 9.40
CA LYS A 78 -3.20 17.32 9.08
C LYS A 78 -2.13 16.93 10.10
N ILE A 79 -0.93 16.65 9.61
CA ILE A 79 0.25 16.34 10.42
C ILE A 79 1.43 17.16 9.89
N LYS A 80 2.27 17.65 10.80
CA LYS A 80 3.52 18.32 10.44
C LYS A 80 4.66 17.32 10.51
N MET A 81 5.45 17.25 9.46
CA MET A 81 6.70 16.50 9.44
C MET A 81 7.66 17.17 8.47
N ASP A 82 8.90 16.66 8.42
CA ASP A 82 9.88 17.11 7.46
C ASP A 82 9.36 16.97 6.01
N PRO A 83 9.63 17.93 5.10
CA PRO A 83 9.16 17.85 3.72
C PRO A 83 9.62 16.59 2.98
N ASP A 84 10.88 16.17 3.14
CA ASP A 84 11.40 14.96 2.47
C ASP A 84 10.68 13.71 2.99
N LEU A 85 10.44 13.64 4.30
CA LEU A 85 9.66 12.56 4.91
C LEU A 85 8.21 12.55 4.41
N SER A 86 7.58 13.72 4.25
CA SER A 86 6.22 13.85 3.71
C SER A 86 6.11 13.30 2.29
N LEU A 87 7.08 13.62 1.43
CA LEU A 87 7.14 13.11 0.05
C LEU A 87 7.28 11.59 0.03
N LYS A 88 8.23 11.04 0.81
CA LYS A 88 8.50 9.60 0.88
C LYS A 88 7.29 8.81 1.41
N ILE A 89 6.64 9.30 2.47
CA ILE A 89 5.42 8.71 3.01
C ILE A 89 4.30 8.72 1.97
N PHE A 90 4.19 9.79 1.17
CA PHE A 90 3.15 9.85 0.16
C PHE A 90 3.36 8.83 -0.97
N PHE A 91 4.60 8.65 -1.43
CA PHE A 91 4.95 7.56 -2.35
C PHE A 91 4.64 6.17 -1.75
N TYR A 92 4.97 5.98 -0.48
CA TYR A 92 4.67 4.74 0.25
C TYR A 92 3.16 4.45 0.30
N LEU A 93 2.34 5.43 0.70
CA LEU A 93 0.87 5.30 0.71
C LEU A 93 0.29 5.03 -0.68
N ALA A 94 0.82 5.69 -1.73
CA ALA A 94 0.38 5.48 -3.10
C ALA A 94 0.72 4.08 -3.61
N GLY A 95 1.85 3.51 -3.20
CA GLY A 95 2.21 2.12 -3.45
C GLY A 95 1.27 1.15 -2.76
N ILE A 96 0.99 1.36 -1.46
CA ILE A 96 0.05 0.53 -0.70
C ILE A 96 -1.34 0.52 -1.33
N ALA A 97 -1.83 1.68 -1.79
CA ALA A 97 -3.15 1.81 -2.40
C ALA A 97 -3.34 1.01 -3.71
N VAL A 98 -2.28 0.48 -4.31
CA VAL A 98 -2.34 -0.28 -5.58
C VAL A 98 -1.85 -1.73 -5.45
N ILE A 99 -1.71 -2.23 -4.23
CA ILE A 99 -1.06 -3.53 -3.94
C ILE A 99 -1.79 -4.75 -4.46
N ASP A 100 -3.10 -4.66 -4.50
CA ASP A 100 -4.01 -5.65 -5.06
C ASP A 100 -4.02 -5.64 -6.60
N GLY A 101 -3.39 -4.63 -7.19
CA GLY A 101 -3.39 -4.38 -8.62
C GLY A 101 -4.55 -3.50 -9.07
N SER A 102 -5.33 -2.88 -8.20
CA SER A 102 -6.40 -1.96 -8.58
C SER A 102 -6.30 -0.65 -7.80
N LEU A 103 -7.03 0.38 -8.25
CA LEU A 103 -7.19 1.61 -7.49
C LEU A 103 -8.64 2.06 -7.66
N LYS A 104 -9.46 1.80 -6.66
CA LYS A 104 -10.87 2.19 -6.62
C LYS A 104 -10.97 3.71 -6.47
N LYS A 105 -12.12 4.25 -6.86
CA LYS A 105 -12.37 5.71 -6.78
C LYS A 105 -12.28 6.21 -5.33
N SER A 106 -12.84 5.46 -4.38
CA SER A 106 -12.81 5.78 -2.94
C SER A 106 -11.38 5.80 -2.39
N GLU A 107 -10.55 4.81 -2.74
CA GLU A 107 -9.13 4.76 -2.36
C GLU A 107 -8.36 5.95 -2.94
N ALA A 108 -8.59 6.30 -4.21
CA ALA A 108 -7.96 7.45 -4.84
C ALA A 108 -8.38 8.79 -4.19
N GLU A 109 -9.63 8.92 -3.75
CA GLU A 109 -10.12 10.09 -3.03
C GLU A 109 -9.49 10.21 -1.63
N LEU A 110 -9.37 9.10 -0.90
CA LEU A 110 -8.68 9.09 0.39
C LEU A 110 -7.18 9.33 0.24
N LEU A 111 -6.53 8.77 -0.77
CA LEU A 111 -5.13 9.04 -1.05
C LEU A 111 -4.89 10.53 -1.34
N LYS A 112 -5.78 11.18 -2.09
CA LYS A 112 -5.74 12.65 -2.27
C LYS A 112 -5.90 13.39 -0.93
N LYS A 113 -6.82 12.95 -0.07
CA LYS A 113 -7.00 13.52 1.28
C LYS A 113 -5.71 13.39 2.10
N CYS A 114 -5.05 12.23 2.08
CA CYS A 114 -3.76 12.02 2.75
C CYS A 114 -2.69 12.99 2.24
N GLY A 115 -2.57 13.17 0.92
CA GLY A 115 -1.63 14.14 0.33
C GLY A 115 -1.87 15.58 0.80
N ASN A 116 -3.14 16.00 0.86
CA ASN A 116 -3.51 17.32 1.41
C ASN A 116 -3.20 17.44 2.91
N CYS A 117 -3.33 16.35 3.68
CA CYS A 117 -3.01 16.32 5.10
C CYS A 117 -1.49 16.37 5.39
N LEU A 118 -0.68 15.99 4.40
CA LEU A 118 0.78 16.13 4.38
C LEU A 118 1.23 17.50 3.84
N ASP A 119 0.31 18.42 3.55
CA ASP A 119 0.57 19.76 3.01
C ASP A 119 1.29 19.73 1.65
N LEU A 120 1.05 18.70 0.84
CA LEU A 120 1.64 18.54 -0.49
C LEU A 120 0.88 19.31 -1.56
N GLU A 121 1.59 19.74 -2.60
CA GLU A 121 1.00 20.43 -3.74
C GLU A 121 0.08 19.49 -4.55
N VAL A 122 -1.04 20.03 -5.03
CA VAL A 122 -2.06 19.26 -5.78
C VAL A 122 -1.49 18.59 -7.02
N ASP A 123 -0.59 19.26 -7.74
CA ASP A 123 0.02 18.70 -8.95
C ASP A 123 1.01 17.58 -8.63
N PHE A 124 1.75 17.69 -7.52
CA PHE A 124 2.57 16.59 -7.00
C PHE A 124 1.70 15.39 -6.60
N ILE A 125 0.60 15.64 -5.88
CA ILE A 125 -0.35 14.58 -5.48
C ILE A 125 -0.85 13.81 -6.71
N ARG A 126 -1.25 14.54 -7.77
CA ARG A 126 -1.70 13.93 -9.03
C ARG A 126 -0.61 13.14 -9.72
N ALA A 127 0.62 13.67 -9.75
CA ALA A 127 1.76 13.00 -10.38
C ALA A 127 2.08 11.66 -9.70
N VAL A 128 2.10 11.62 -8.36
CA VAL A 128 2.38 10.39 -7.60
C VAL A 128 1.25 9.36 -7.75
N ILE A 129 -0.02 9.78 -7.75
CA ILE A 129 -1.14 8.85 -8.03
C ILE A 129 -1.03 8.29 -9.45
N SER A 130 -0.70 9.11 -10.44
CA SER A 130 -0.48 8.62 -11.82
C SER A 130 0.71 7.67 -11.89
N TRP A 131 1.77 7.93 -11.12
CA TRP A 131 2.93 7.05 -11.03
C TRP A 131 2.56 5.70 -10.42
N SER A 132 1.77 5.65 -9.34
CA SER A 132 1.40 4.38 -8.70
C SER A 132 0.54 3.50 -9.59
N VAL A 133 -0.41 4.09 -10.32
CA VAL A 133 -1.21 3.38 -11.34
C VAL A 133 -0.31 2.81 -12.45
N LYS A 134 0.70 3.57 -12.89
CA LYS A 134 1.65 3.06 -13.90
C LYS A 134 2.53 1.92 -13.36
N GLN A 135 3.01 2.03 -12.11
CA GLN A 135 3.74 0.95 -11.46
C GLN A 135 2.91 -0.33 -11.34
N MET A 136 1.64 -0.18 -10.97
CA MET A 136 0.65 -1.25 -10.91
C MET A 136 0.47 -1.95 -12.27
N GLU A 137 0.35 -1.19 -13.36
CA GLU A 137 0.26 -1.73 -14.73
C GLU A 137 1.52 -2.49 -15.15
N ILE A 138 2.70 -1.94 -14.87
CA ILE A 138 4.00 -2.57 -15.15
C ILE A 138 4.10 -3.91 -14.42
N ASN A 139 3.77 -3.91 -13.12
CA ASN A 139 3.75 -5.12 -12.31
C ASN A 139 2.76 -6.11 -12.91
N ARG A 140 1.52 -5.69 -13.20
CA ARG A 140 0.50 -6.54 -13.82
C ARG A 140 0.98 -7.26 -15.07
N LYS A 141 1.69 -6.55 -15.94
CA LYS A 141 2.28 -7.12 -17.15
C LYS A 141 3.37 -8.14 -16.81
N LEU A 142 4.30 -7.79 -15.91
CA LEU A 142 5.43 -8.65 -15.55
C LEU A 142 5.01 -10.04 -15.06
N THR A 143 4.05 -10.16 -14.14
CA THR A 143 3.63 -11.52 -13.70
C THR A 143 2.75 -12.20 -14.73
N GLN A 144 2.06 -11.49 -15.61
CA GLN A 144 1.41 -12.16 -16.73
C GLN A 144 2.46 -12.81 -17.65
N ASP A 145 3.54 -12.10 -17.94
CA ASP A 145 4.65 -12.58 -18.76
C ASP A 145 5.37 -13.77 -18.08
N LEU A 146 5.66 -13.67 -16.77
CA LEU A 146 6.19 -14.80 -15.98
C LEU A 146 5.20 -15.98 -15.92
N LYS A 147 3.90 -15.69 -15.80
CA LYS A 147 2.74 -16.58 -16.04
C LYS A 147 2.97 -17.50 -17.24
N THR A 148 3.08 -16.84 -18.39
CA THR A 148 3.21 -17.46 -19.70
C THR A 148 4.52 -18.24 -19.81
N SER A 149 5.65 -17.63 -19.44
CA SER A 149 6.96 -18.27 -19.47
C SER A 149 7.03 -19.56 -18.66
N ASN A 150 6.43 -19.58 -17.46
CA ASN A 150 6.38 -20.79 -16.62
C ASN A 150 5.48 -21.88 -17.23
N LYS A 151 4.37 -21.52 -17.89
CA LYS A 151 3.53 -22.48 -18.61
C LYS A 151 4.29 -23.10 -19.79
N ASP A 152 5.03 -22.29 -20.53
CA ASP A 152 5.86 -22.79 -21.63
C ASP A 152 6.92 -23.77 -21.14
N ARG A 153 7.61 -23.45 -20.03
CA ARG A 153 8.55 -24.37 -19.38
C ARG A 153 7.88 -25.70 -19.00
N ASN A 154 6.70 -25.66 -18.38
CA ASN A 154 6.00 -26.88 -17.99
C ASN A 154 5.59 -27.73 -19.21
N ARG A 155 5.14 -27.08 -20.31
CA ARG A 155 4.85 -27.76 -21.57
C ARG A 155 6.07 -28.46 -22.16
N ILE A 156 7.25 -27.84 -22.08
CA ILE A 156 8.52 -28.46 -22.51
C ILE A 156 8.78 -29.72 -21.69
N ILE A 157 8.66 -29.66 -20.36
CA ILE A 157 8.87 -30.80 -19.46
C ILE A 157 7.90 -31.94 -19.79
N GLU A 158 6.60 -31.63 -19.94
CA GLU A 158 5.56 -32.61 -20.28
C GLU A 158 5.83 -33.30 -21.62
N SER A 159 6.29 -32.55 -22.63
CA SER A 159 6.64 -33.10 -23.95
C SER A 159 7.81 -34.10 -23.94
N ILE A 160 8.69 -34.00 -22.94
CA ILE A 160 9.81 -34.93 -22.75
C ILE A 160 9.37 -36.16 -21.96
N LEU A 161 8.49 -36.00 -20.96
CA LEU A 161 8.03 -37.09 -20.09
C LEU A 161 6.96 -37.99 -20.73
N MET A 162 6.27 -37.50 -21.76
CA MET A 162 5.25 -38.27 -22.51
C MET A 162 5.81 -39.00 -23.75
N ASN A 163 7.11 -38.86 -24.02
CA ASN A 163 7.87 -39.65 -25.00
C ASN A 163 8.69 -40.72 -24.29
#